data_AF-A0A7N4NX89-F1
#
_entry.id   AF-A0A7N4NX89-F1
#
_cell.length_a   1.000
_cell.length_b   1.000
_cell.length_c   1.000
_cell.angle_alpha   90.00
_cell.angle_beta   90.00
_cell.angle_gamma   90.00
#
_symmetry.space_group_name_H-M   'P 1'
#
loop_
_entity.id
_entity.type
_entity.pdbx_description
1 polymer ?
#
loop_
_entity_poly.entity_id
_entity_poly.type
_entity_poly.pdbx_seq_one_letter_code
_entity_poly.pdbx_strand_id
1 'polypeptide(L)'
;MLEKNTPKVLEPLAEVDDKIFYNLAMKKGVQYRKGDGVFLLPDAFGFLIKPPVITRNLKESVNEDQYPEYYRKHSDYVKGSNQDAPQPYRIGQIKEIFCEKESNGAVIKLRINKFYRPENTHKSSTKKYIEDINLLYWSYEEAVVDFEDVQGRCVVKYCEATDTPEKYNLGDKEHFYFQEAYNAKKKSFEEVPKYARGKEKRKEKGRGSEKLITLEPIQEMKEVNVPKLRTLDVFSGCGGLSEGFHQAGISETMWAIEMWKPAGQAFLLNYPKTIVLSEDCNILLKMVMSGETTNSMGQKLPQKGDVEMICGGPPCQGFSGMNRFNTLTYSKFKNSLIASFLSYCDYYRPKFFLLENVRNFVSFKRSMVLKLTLRCLVQMGYQCTFGILQAGHYGIAQTRRRAFILAAAPGEKLPMFPEPLHVFSTRSSLLSAVIDNKRFVSNVKRLTSAPFRTITVYDSLSDLPTIKNGASLEEISYEGEPKTWFQRQIRGPRHQQVLKDHICKVVCNHGN
;
A
#
# COMPACT_ATOMS: atom_id res chain seq x y z
N MET A 1 -20.89 -20.80 8.18
CA MET A 1 -19.72 -20.06 7.63
C MET A 1 -18.62 -20.96 7.06
N LEU A 2 -18.57 -22.27 7.34
CA LEU A 2 -17.52 -23.16 6.81
C LEU A 2 -17.62 -23.49 5.30
N GLU A 3 -18.83 -23.56 4.73
CA GLU A 3 -19.02 -23.94 3.31
C GLU A 3 -18.50 -22.91 2.28
N LYS A 4 -18.24 -21.65 2.69
CA LYS A 4 -17.76 -20.59 1.79
C LYS A 4 -16.24 -20.65 1.51
N ASN A 5 -15.50 -21.47 2.26
CA ASN A 5 -14.04 -21.48 2.19
C ASN A 5 -13.45 -22.64 1.38
N THR A 6 -14.21 -23.71 1.12
CA THR A 6 -13.73 -24.84 0.34
C THR A 6 -13.63 -24.45 -1.14
N PRO A 7 -12.47 -24.68 -1.79
CA PRO A 7 -12.36 -24.55 -3.25
C PRO A 7 -13.37 -25.46 -3.95
N LYS A 8 -14.05 -24.95 -4.98
CA LYS A 8 -15.03 -25.73 -5.76
C LYS A 8 -14.89 -25.41 -7.24
N VAL A 9 -15.11 -26.41 -8.08
CA VAL A 9 -15.24 -26.25 -9.54
C VAL A 9 -16.70 -26.18 -9.94
N LEU A 10 -16.97 -25.44 -11.01
CA LEU A 10 -18.27 -25.17 -11.58
C LEU A 10 -18.14 -25.22 -13.12
N GLU A 11 -19.25 -25.42 -13.84
CA GLU A 11 -19.29 -25.40 -15.30
C GLU A 11 -18.31 -26.41 -15.96
N PRO A 12 -18.53 -27.73 -15.87
CA PRO A 12 -17.69 -28.71 -16.55
C PRO A 12 -17.73 -28.50 -18.08
N LEU A 13 -16.58 -28.61 -18.73
CA LEU A 13 -16.41 -28.35 -20.16
C LEU A 13 -16.24 -29.63 -20.97
N ALA A 14 -15.25 -30.43 -20.61
CA ALA A 14 -14.89 -31.63 -21.35
C ALA A 14 -14.18 -32.61 -20.43
N GLU A 15 -14.31 -33.89 -20.75
CA GLU A 15 -13.55 -34.97 -20.17
C GLU A 15 -12.60 -35.48 -21.25
N VAL A 16 -11.29 -35.37 -20.99
CA VAL A 16 -10.25 -35.82 -21.91
C VAL A 16 -9.23 -36.59 -21.11
N ASP A 17 -8.96 -37.83 -21.52
CA ASP A 17 -8.16 -38.80 -20.78
C ASP A 17 -8.67 -38.96 -19.33
N ASP A 18 -7.78 -38.91 -18.34
CA ASP A 18 -8.09 -38.99 -16.91
C ASP A 18 -8.36 -37.63 -16.24
N LYS A 19 -8.75 -36.61 -17.03
CA LYS A 19 -8.99 -35.25 -16.54
C LYS A 19 -10.36 -34.72 -16.91
N ILE A 20 -10.97 -34.03 -15.96
CA ILE A 20 -12.20 -33.27 -16.16
C ILE A 20 -11.84 -31.79 -16.15
N PHE A 21 -12.17 -31.09 -17.23
CA PHE A 21 -11.90 -29.66 -17.40
C PHE A 21 -13.12 -28.83 -17.04
N TYR A 22 -12.88 -27.65 -16.48
CA TYR A 22 -13.92 -26.75 -15.99
C TYR A 22 -13.70 -25.33 -16.53
N ASN A 23 -14.78 -24.58 -16.68
CA ASN A 23 -14.72 -23.18 -17.10
C ASN A 23 -14.53 -22.23 -15.91
N LEU A 24 -14.98 -22.64 -14.73
CA LEU A 24 -15.05 -21.80 -13.54
C LEU A 24 -14.58 -22.55 -12.29
N ALA A 25 -13.76 -21.90 -11.48
CA ALA A 25 -13.45 -22.32 -10.12
C ALA A 25 -13.78 -21.19 -9.15
N MET A 26 -14.13 -21.53 -7.91
CA MET A 26 -14.47 -20.58 -6.86
C MET A 26 -13.69 -20.87 -5.59
N LYS A 27 -13.11 -19.83 -5.00
CA LYS A 27 -12.38 -19.90 -3.73
C LYS A 27 -12.63 -18.64 -2.90
N LYS A 28 -13.03 -18.82 -1.64
CA LYS A 28 -13.30 -17.72 -0.69
C LYS A 28 -14.28 -16.66 -1.25
N GLY A 29 -15.26 -17.11 -2.06
CA GLY A 29 -16.25 -16.24 -2.71
C GLY A 29 -15.74 -15.49 -3.96
N VAL A 30 -14.50 -15.73 -4.41
CA VAL A 30 -13.95 -15.17 -5.65
C VAL A 30 -14.05 -16.21 -6.76
N GLN A 31 -14.55 -15.78 -7.92
CA GLN A 31 -14.66 -16.57 -9.15
C GLN A 31 -13.40 -16.43 -10.01
N TYR A 32 -12.94 -17.54 -10.56
CA TYR A 32 -11.75 -17.66 -11.41
C TYR A 32 -12.12 -18.37 -12.70
N ARG A 33 -11.91 -17.72 -13.84
CA ARG A 33 -12.22 -18.27 -15.17
C ARG A 33 -10.96 -18.39 -16.02
N LYS A 34 -11.05 -19.17 -17.09
CA LYS A 34 -10.03 -19.19 -18.14
C LYS A 34 -9.78 -17.76 -18.67
N GLY A 35 -8.51 -17.36 -18.72
CA GLY A 35 -8.07 -16.03 -19.12
C GLY A 35 -7.80 -15.07 -17.95
N ASP A 36 -8.32 -15.35 -16.74
CA ASP A 36 -8.06 -14.52 -15.56
C ASP A 36 -6.59 -14.57 -15.14
N GLY A 37 -6.11 -13.47 -14.57
CA GLY A 37 -4.82 -13.42 -13.88
C GLY A 37 -4.93 -13.97 -12.45
N VAL A 38 -3.90 -14.67 -11.99
CA VAL A 38 -3.82 -15.17 -10.61
C VAL A 38 -2.50 -14.80 -9.95
N PHE A 39 -2.57 -14.49 -8.65
CA PHE A 39 -1.41 -14.35 -7.78
C PHE A 39 -1.04 -15.69 -7.17
N LEU A 40 0.25 -16.00 -7.19
CA LEU A 40 0.84 -17.22 -6.64
C LEU A 40 2.07 -16.86 -5.81
N LEU A 41 2.40 -17.71 -4.83
CA LEU A 41 3.61 -17.53 -4.03
C LEU A 41 4.88 -17.70 -4.88
N PRO A 42 6.03 -17.11 -4.48
CA PRO A 42 7.28 -17.15 -5.25
C PRO A 42 7.82 -18.54 -5.61
N ASP A 43 7.47 -19.55 -4.81
CA ASP A 43 7.84 -20.96 -4.90
C ASP A 43 6.90 -21.79 -5.77
N ALA A 44 5.72 -21.28 -6.13
CA ALA A 44 4.74 -21.99 -6.96
C ALA A 44 5.31 -22.44 -8.32
N PHE A 45 6.23 -21.65 -8.89
CA PHE A 45 7.02 -22.07 -10.05
C PHE A 45 8.33 -21.27 -10.20
N GLY A 46 9.30 -21.91 -10.86
CA GLY A 46 10.54 -21.28 -11.32
C GLY A 46 10.47 -20.78 -12.77
N PHE A 47 11.39 -19.88 -13.12
CA PHE A 47 11.61 -19.40 -14.48
C PHE A 47 12.80 -20.10 -15.12
N LEU A 48 12.83 -20.19 -16.46
CA LEU A 48 13.98 -20.74 -17.19
C LEU A 48 15.25 -19.88 -17.00
N ILE A 49 15.09 -18.57 -16.87
CA ILE A 49 16.20 -17.68 -16.49
C ILE A 49 16.46 -17.80 -15.00
N LYS A 50 17.67 -18.23 -14.65
CA LYS A 50 18.15 -18.17 -13.27
C LYS A 50 18.64 -16.75 -12.95
N PRO A 51 18.30 -16.19 -11.77
CA PRO A 51 18.86 -14.93 -11.34
C PRO A 51 20.39 -15.05 -11.19
N PRO A 52 21.14 -13.95 -11.42
CA PRO A 52 22.58 -13.96 -11.19
C PRO A 52 22.88 -14.28 -9.73
N VAL A 53 23.81 -15.21 -9.50
CA VAL A 53 24.30 -15.53 -8.15
C VAL A 53 25.10 -14.33 -7.65
N ILE A 54 24.67 -13.71 -6.55
CA ILE A 54 25.45 -12.66 -5.89
C ILE A 54 26.61 -13.35 -5.16
N THR A 55 27.77 -13.46 -5.81
CA THR A 55 29.01 -13.81 -5.14
C THR A 55 29.35 -12.68 -4.17
N ARG A 56 29.31 -12.96 -2.86
CA ARG A 56 29.90 -12.07 -1.87
C ARG A 56 31.40 -12.09 -2.13
N ASN A 57 31.96 -10.97 -2.58
CA ASN A 57 33.42 -10.83 -2.66
C ASN A 57 34.01 -11.19 -1.29
N LEU A 58 35.03 -12.05 -1.29
CA LEU A 58 35.86 -12.25 -0.11
C LEU A 58 36.36 -10.86 0.30
N LYS A 59 36.04 -10.44 1.53
CA LYS A 59 36.51 -9.15 2.02
C LYS A 59 38.02 -9.20 2.09
N GLU A 60 38.68 -8.35 1.33
CA GLU A 60 40.12 -8.11 1.47
C GLU A 60 40.44 -7.71 2.91
N SER A 61 41.61 -8.11 3.40
CA SER A 61 42.09 -7.71 4.72
C SER A 61 42.19 -6.19 4.80
N VAL A 62 41.48 -5.58 5.74
CA VAL A 62 41.50 -4.14 5.94
C VAL A 62 42.65 -3.79 6.88
N ASN A 63 43.40 -2.73 6.57
CA ASN A 63 44.40 -2.19 7.48
C ASN A 63 43.68 -1.56 8.69
N GLU A 64 43.74 -2.23 9.84
CA GLU A 64 43.07 -1.78 11.06
C GLU A 64 43.74 -0.57 11.72
N ASP A 65 45.02 -0.29 11.44
CA ASP A 65 45.66 0.95 11.90
C ASP A 65 45.05 2.18 11.20
N GLN A 66 44.75 2.04 9.90
CA GLN A 66 44.09 3.09 9.13
C GLN A 66 42.58 3.16 9.42
N TYR A 67 41.95 2.03 9.72
CA TYR A 67 40.51 1.93 10.00
C TYR A 67 40.25 1.26 11.36
N PRO A 68 40.59 1.92 12.47
CA PRO A 68 40.60 1.31 13.81
C PRO A 68 39.21 0.90 14.32
N GLU A 69 38.15 1.39 13.67
CA GLU A 69 36.77 1.04 14.00
C GLU A 69 36.13 0.05 13.00
N TYR A 70 36.91 -0.47 12.04
CA TYR A 70 36.40 -1.43 11.05
C TYR A 70 35.90 -2.71 11.71
N TYR A 71 36.58 -3.18 12.77
CA TYR A 71 36.22 -4.40 13.50
C TYR A 71 34.76 -4.41 14.00
N ARG A 72 34.19 -3.24 14.31
CA ARG A 72 32.78 -3.12 14.77
C ARG A 72 31.76 -3.59 13.72
N LYS A 73 32.14 -3.61 12.44
CA LYS A 73 31.28 -4.05 11.32
C LYS A 73 31.09 -5.57 11.23
N HIS A 74 31.79 -6.36 12.06
CA HIS A 74 31.64 -7.82 12.12
C HIS A 74 30.38 -8.27 12.87
N SER A 75 29.78 -7.42 13.71
CA SER A 75 28.47 -7.72 14.30
C SER A 75 27.38 -7.56 13.24
N ASP A 76 26.92 -8.67 12.66
CA ASP A 76 25.83 -8.69 11.67
C ASP A 76 24.46 -8.26 12.25
N TYR A 77 24.41 -7.92 13.54
CA TYR A 77 23.20 -7.59 14.28
C TYR A 77 22.43 -6.38 13.72
N VAL A 78 23.11 -5.45 13.04
CA VAL A 78 22.50 -4.21 12.52
C VAL A 78 21.99 -4.34 11.06
N LYS A 79 22.25 -5.46 10.39
CA LYS A 79 21.90 -5.62 8.97
C LYS A 79 20.47 -6.14 8.83
N GLY A 80 19.57 -5.28 8.37
CA GLY A 80 18.36 -5.65 7.65
C GLY A 80 18.38 -4.84 6.36
N SER A 81 18.53 -5.50 5.22
CA SER A 81 18.65 -4.86 3.90
C SER A 81 17.41 -5.16 3.07
N ASN A 82 17.19 -4.40 1.99
CA ASN A 82 16.20 -4.76 0.97
C ASN A 82 16.47 -6.15 0.36
N GLN A 83 17.67 -6.70 0.54
CA GLN A 83 18.02 -8.08 0.19
C GLN A 83 17.19 -9.14 0.97
N ASP A 84 16.67 -8.78 2.14
CA ASP A 84 15.86 -9.66 2.99
C ASP A 84 14.35 -9.53 2.68
N ALA A 85 13.95 -8.65 1.75
CA ALA A 85 12.57 -8.55 1.34
C ALA A 85 12.18 -9.77 0.47
N PRO A 86 11.00 -10.37 0.70
CA PRO A 86 10.54 -11.49 -0.11
C PRO A 86 10.29 -11.06 -1.56
N GLN A 87 10.24 -12.03 -2.48
CA GLN A 87 9.84 -11.75 -3.85
C GLN A 87 8.34 -11.42 -3.90
N PRO A 88 7.91 -10.49 -4.79
CA PRO A 88 6.49 -10.26 -5.04
C PRO A 88 5.83 -11.50 -5.63
N TYR A 89 4.49 -11.52 -5.65
CA TYR A 89 3.75 -12.65 -6.19
C TYR A 89 4.19 -12.99 -7.61
N ARG A 90 4.27 -14.29 -7.88
CA ARG A 90 4.22 -14.82 -9.25
C ARG A 90 2.85 -14.50 -9.83
N ILE A 91 2.83 -14.16 -11.11
CA ILE A 91 1.60 -13.90 -11.85
C ILE A 91 1.50 -14.89 -12.99
N GLY A 92 0.34 -15.53 -13.12
CA GLY A 92 0.03 -16.41 -14.25
C GLY A 92 -1.35 -16.12 -14.81
N GLN A 93 -1.55 -16.43 -16.09
CA GLN A 93 -2.86 -16.42 -16.72
C GLN A 93 -3.45 -17.82 -16.74
N ILE A 94 -4.69 -18.01 -16.29
CA ILE A 94 -5.36 -19.31 -16.33
C ILE A 94 -5.57 -19.74 -17.78
N LYS A 95 -4.95 -20.86 -18.18
CA LYS A 95 -5.15 -21.50 -19.48
C LYS A 95 -6.21 -22.59 -19.39
N GLU A 96 -6.14 -23.43 -18.36
CA GLU A 96 -7.07 -24.54 -18.11
C GLU A 96 -7.30 -24.71 -16.60
N ILE A 97 -8.52 -25.09 -16.23
CA ILE A 97 -8.89 -25.53 -14.88
C ILE A 97 -9.28 -26.99 -15.01
N PHE A 98 -8.67 -27.87 -14.21
CA PHE A 98 -8.96 -29.29 -14.30
C PHE A 98 -8.85 -30.01 -12.95
N CYS A 99 -9.47 -31.19 -12.88
CA CYS A 99 -9.30 -32.14 -11.79
C CYS A 99 -8.92 -33.50 -12.39
N GLU A 100 -8.12 -34.28 -11.68
CA GLU A 100 -7.87 -35.69 -12.02
C GLU A 100 -9.14 -36.50 -11.66
N LYS A 101 -9.55 -37.44 -12.51
CA LYS A 101 -10.78 -38.23 -12.29
C LYS A 101 -10.80 -38.91 -10.93
N GLU A 102 -9.67 -39.49 -10.53
CA GLU A 102 -9.51 -40.19 -9.25
C GLU A 102 -9.77 -39.28 -8.04
N SER A 103 -9.57 -37.96 -8.20
CA SER A 103 -9.79 -37.00 -7.13
C SER A 103 -11.26 -36.63 -6.92
N ASN A 104 -12.18 -37.00 -7.82
CA ASN A 104 -13.60 -36.63 -7.78
C ASN A 104 -13.83 -35.12 -7.52
N GLY A 105 -12.94 -34.25 -8.03
CA GLY A 105 -13.02 -32.80 -7.84
C GLY A 105 -12.52 -32.28 -6.49
N ALA A 106 -11.92 -33.14 -5.66
CA ALA A 106 -11.33 -32.74 -4.38
C ALA A 106 -10.02 -31.93 -4.56
N VAL A 107 -9.25 -32.22 -5.62
CA VAL A 107 -7.99 -31.53 -5.92
C VAL A 107 -8.11 -30.80 -7.25
N ILE A 108 -8.23 -29.47 -7.16
CA ILE A 108 -8.39 -28.59 -8.32
C ILE A 108 -7.01 -28.08 -8.72
N LYS A 109 -6.61 -28.29 -9.98
CA LYS A 109 -5.35 -27.81 -10.55
C LYS A 109 -5.61 -26.77 -11.64
N LEU A 110 -4.65 -25.84 -11.77
CA LEU A 110 -4.63 -24.83 -12.82
C LEU A 110 -3.43 -25.06 -13.72
N ARG A 111 -3.64 -25.11 -15.03
CA ARG A 111 -2.57 -24.86 -15.99
C ARG A 111 -2.54 -23.36 -16.30
N ILE A 112 -1.38 -22.74 -16.12
CA ILE A 112 -1.21 -21.30 -16.30
C ILE A 112 -0.10 -20.99 -17.31
N ASN A 113 -0.24 -19.87 -18.03
CA ASN A 113 0.89 -19.22 -18.72
C ASN A 113 1.61 -18.31 -17.72
N LYS A 114 2.93 -18.41 -17.63
CA LYS A 114 3.73 -17.58 -16.71
C LYS A 114 3.87 -16.16 -17.26
N PHE A 115 3.75 -15.16 -16.41
CA PHE A 115 4.21 -13.81 -16.70
C PHE A 115 5.59 -13.55 -16.10
N TYR A 116 6.44 -12.89 -16.86
CA TYR A 116 7.73 -12.39 -16.40
C TYR A 116 7.59 -10.94 -15.95
N ARG A 117 8.14 -10.59 -14.78
CA ARG A 117 8.41 -9.18 -14.44
C ARG A 117 9.73 -8.75 -15.08
N PRO A 118 9.98 -7.44 -15.26
CA PRO A 118 11.27 -6.94 -15.75
C PRO A 118 12.47 -7.53 -14.99
N GLU A 119 12.39 -7.64 -13.67
CA GLU A 119 13.44 -8.21 -12.81
C GLU A 119 13.63 -9.73 -12.95
N ASN A 120 12.68 -10.44 -13.57
CA ASN A 120 12.77 -11.89 -13.83
C ASN A 120 13.44 -12.19 -15.18
N THR A 121 13.66 -11.20 -16.03
CA THR A 121 14.35 -11.36 -17.31
C THR A 121 15.87 -11.32 -17.14
N HIS A 122 16.59 -11.64 -18.22
CA HIS A 122 18.04 -11.47 -18.27
C HIS A 122 18.54 -10.01 -18.03
N LYS A 123 17.66 -8.99 -18.11
CA LYS A 123 17.97 -7.57 -17.87
C LYS A 123 17.77 -7.13 -16.40
N SER A 124 17.73 -8.08 -15.47
CA SER A 124 17.35 -7.91 -14.05
C SER A 124 18.02 -6.71 -13.34
N SER A 125 19.30 -6.40 -13.63
CA SER A 125 20.04 -5.31 -12.98
C SER A 125 19.72 -3.90 -13.51
N THR A 126 19.38 -3.76 -14.79
CA THR A 126 19.24 -2.45 -15.45
C THR A 126 17.78 -1.99 -15.54
N LYS A 127 16.85 -2.90 -15.83
CA LYS A 127 15.45 -2.54 -16.10
C LYS A 127 14.54 -2.47 -14.87
N LYS A 128 14.89 -3.15 -13.77
CA LYS A 128 14.03 -3.29 -12.58
C LYS A 128 13.52 -1.95 -12.01
N TYR A 129 14.33 -0.91 -12.08
CA TYR A 129 14.03 0.39 -11.47
C TYR A 129 13.37 1.39 -12.42
N ILE A 130 13.55 1.20 -13.73
CA ILE A 130 13.11 2.14 -14.76
C ILE A 130 11.65 1.86 -15.16
N GLU A 131 11.36 0.58 -15.36
CA GLU A 131 10.05 0.10 -15.84
C GLU A 131 8.96 0.27 -14.77
N ASP A 132 7.71 0.31 -15.22
CA ASP A 132 6.54 0.42 -14.36
C ASP A 132 6.40 -0.79 -13.42
N ILE A 133 5.95 -0.55 -12.18
CA ILE A 133 5.83 -1.62 -11.16
C ILE A 133 4.78 -2.68 -11.50
N ASN A 134 3.85 -2.35 -12.39
CA ASN A 134 2.76 -3.19 -12.89
C ASN A 134 2.99 -3.69 -14.33
N LEU A 135 4.16 -3.44 -14.92
CA LEU A 135 4.54 -4.00 -16.22
C LEU A 135 4.90 -5.48 -16.09
N LEU A 136 4.40 -6.28 -17.04
CA LEU A 136 4.71 -7.69 -17.22
C LEU A 136 5.12 -7.97 -18.68
N TYR A 137 5.72 -9.14 -18.88
CA TYR A 137 6.00 -9.73 -20.18
C TYR A 137 5.30 -11.07 -20.29
N TRP A 138 4.56 -11.25 -21.38
CA TRP A 138 3.90 -12.52 -21.66
C TRP A 138 4.92 -13.60 -22.01
N SER A 139 4.64 -14.87 -21.71
CA SER A 139 5.54 -15.99 -22.02
C SER A 139 4.79 -17.23 -22.51
N TYR A 140 5.47 -18.01 -23.35
CA TYR A 140 5.05 -19.35 -23.77
C TYR A 140 5.27 -20.40 -22.69
N GLU A 141 5.94 -20.06 -21.57
CA GLU A 141 6.15 -21.00 -20.49
C GLU A 141 4.87 -21.28 -19.71
N GLU A 142 4.63 -22.56 -19.44
CA GLU A 142 3.50 -23.02 -18.65
C GLU A 142 3.93 -23.58 -17.30
N ALA A 143 3.01 -23.56 -16.34
CA ALA A 143 3.12 -24.29 -15.09
C ALA A 143 1.77 -24.91 -14.72
N VAL A 144 1.80 -26.03 -14.00
CA VAL A 144 0.64 -26.60 -13.34
C VAL A 144 0.79 -26.32 -11.85
N VAL A 145 -0.23 -25.74 -11.24
CA VAL A 145 -0.25 -25.35 -9.82
C VAL A 145 -1.54 -25.79 -9.16
N ASP A 146 -1.52 -26.01 -7.85
CA ASP A 146 -2.72 -26.33 -7.09
C ASP A 146 -3.55 -25.05 -6.87
N PHE A 147 -4.87 -25.16 -7.03
CA PHE A 147 -5.78 -24.02 -6.84
C PHE A 147 -5.80 -23.54 -5.39
N GLU A 148 -5.42 -24.41 -4.45
CA GLU A 148 -5.22 -24.06 -3.05
C GLU A 148 -4.07 -23.06 -2.83
N ASP A 149 -3.08 -23.00 -3.74
CA ASP A 149 -1.96 -22.07 -3.65
C ASP A 149 -2.27 -20.68 -4.22
N VAL A 150 -3.42 -20.51 -4.88
CA VAL A 150 -3.84 -19.20 -5.43
C VAL A 150 -4.11 -18.22 -4.30
N GLN A 151 -3.38 -17.10 -4.31
CA GLN A 151 -3.43 -16.06 -3.28
C GLN A 151 -4.52 -15.01 -3.54
N GLY A 152 -4.91 -14.84 -4.81
CA GLY A 152 -5.90 -13.86 -5.24
C GLY A 152 -6.04 -13.84 -6.76
N ARG A 153 -7.06 -13.16 -7.26
CA ARG A 153 -7.25 -12.87 -8.68
C ARG A 153 -6.63 -11.51 -8.99
N CYS A 154 -6.05 -11.34 -10.18
CA CYS A 154 -5.59 -10.04 -10.66
C CYS A 154 -6.03 -9.83 -12.12
N VAL A 155 -6.03 -8.57 -12.55
CA VAL A 155 -6.34 -8.22 -13.93
C VAL A 155 -5.03 -8.04 -14.68
N VAL A 156 -4.87 -8.76 -15.78
CA VAL A 156 -3.70 -8.63 -16.66
C VAL A 156 -4.18 -8.37 -18.07
N LYS A 157 -3.92 -7.17 -18.61
CA LYS A 157 -4.40 -6.75 -19.93
C LYS A 157 -3.26 -6.53 -20.92
N TYR A 158 -3.46 -6.98 -22.16
CA TYR A 158 -2.61 -6.59 -23.27
C TYR A 158 -2.89 -5.13 -23.63
N CYS A 159 -1.83 -4.35 -23.79
CA CYS A 159 -1.92 -2.96 -24.21
C CYS A 159 -1.21 -2.80 -25.55
N GLU A 160 -1.84 -2.07 -26.47
CA GLU A 160 -1.16 -1.74 -27.73
C GLU A 160 -0.08 -0.70 -27.45
N ALA A 161 1.01 -0.73 -28.23
CA ALA A 161 2.12 0.21 -28.06
C ALA A 161 1.71 1.68 -28.25
N THR A 162 0.56 1.91 -28.90
CA THR A 162 -0.05 3.22 -29.13
C THR A 162 -0.90 3.72 -27.96
N ASP A 163 -1.23 2.85 -26.99
CA ASP A 163 -1.95 3.29 -25.79
C ASP A 163 -1.00 3.94 -24.78
N THR A 164 -1.48 4.97 -24.09
CA THR A 164 -0.73 5.60 -23.00
C THR A 164 -0.74 4.71 -21.74
N PRO A 165 0.40 4.46 -21.07
CA PRO A 165 0.44 3.71 -19.82
C PRO A 165 -0.48 4.26 -18.73
N GLU A 166 -0.73 5.58 -18.73
CA GLU A 166 -1.64 6.27 -17.82
C GLU A 166 -3.09 5.77 -17.94
N LYS A 167 -3.51 5.31 -19.12
CA LYS A 167 -4.83 4.70 -19.37
C LYS A 167 -5.02 3.41 -18.56
N TYR A 168 -3.95 2.79 -18.08
CA TYR A 168 -4.01 1.50 -17.38
C TYR A 168 -3.56 1.59 -15.92
N ASN A 169 -3.03 2.74 -15.50
CA ASN A 169 -2.83 3.12 -14.10
C ASN A 169 -4.14 3.61 -13.43
N LEU A 170 -5.30 3.41 -14.08
CA LEU A 170 -6.63 3.76 -13.60
C LEU A 170 -7.00 2.95 -12.34
N GLY A 171 -6.66 3.50 -11.17
CA GLY A 171 -7.42 3.41 -9.92
C GLY A 171 -7.48 2.06 -9.18
N ASP A 172 -7.22 0.92 -9.84
CA ASP A 172 -7.35 -0.40 -9.23
C ASP A 172 -5.98 -1.00 -8.86
N LYS A 173 -5.89 -1.47 -7.61
CA LYS A 173 -4.65 -1.82 -6.90
C LYS A 173 -4.03 -3.14 -7.38
N GLU A 174 -4.70 -3.85 -8.29
CA GLU A 174 -4.33 -5.21 -8.74
C GLU A 174 -4.36 -5.36 -10.27
N HIS A 175 -4.18 -4.24 -10.98
CA HIS A 175 -4.08 -4.18 -12.43
C HIS A 175 -2.64 -4.23 -12.92
N PHE A 176 -2.39 -5.12 -13.87
CA PHE A 176 -1.12 -5.30 -14.56
C PHE A 176 -1.35 -5.23 -16.06
N TYR A 177 -0.27 -4.92 -16.78
CA TYR A 177 -0.32 -4.89 -18.22
C TYR A 177 0.95 -5.46 -18.85
N PHE A 178 0.85 -5.81 -20.12
CA PHE A 178 1.98 -6.23 -20.93
C PHE A 178 1.82 -5.74 -22.36
N GLN A 179 2.94 -5.42 -22.98
CA GLN A 179 3.02 -4.96 -24.37
C GLN A 179 3.84 -5.91 -25.25
N GLU A 180 4.79 -6.62 -24.63
CA GLU A 180 5.73 -7.52 -25.31
C GLU A 180 5.68 -8.92 -24.70
N ALA A 181 6.11 -9.90 -25.50
CA ALA A 181 6.43 -11.25 -25.04
C ALA A 181 7.92 -11.37 -24.71
N TYR A 182 8.27 -12.20 -23.72
CA TYR A 182 9.66 -12.53 -23.39
C TYR A 182 9.98 -13.99 -23.72
N ASN A 183 11.00 -14.19 -24.56
CA ASN A 183 11.53 -15.50 -24.90
C ASN A 183 12.79 -15.80 -24.08
N ALA A 184 12.64 -16.61 -23.02
CA ALA A 184 13.74 -16.95 -22.12
C ALA A 184 14.89 -17.70 -22.81
N LYS A 185 14.62 -18.56 -23.81
CA LYS A 185 15.65 -19.33 -24.52
C LYS A 185 16.54 -18.43 -25.37
N LYS A 186 15.93 -17.48 -26.09
CA LYS A 186 16.63 -16.51 -26.94
C LYS A 186 17.09 -15.26 -26.19
N LYS A 187 16.62 -15.07 -24.95
CA LYS A 187 16.79 -13.84 -24.17
C LYS A 187 16.37 -12.59 -24.95
N SER A 188 15.27 -12.68 -25.71
CA SER A 188 14.76 -11.61 -26.58
C SER A 188 13.35 -11.20 -26.19
N PHE A 189 12.97 -9.97 -26.58
CA PHE A 189 11.61 -9.45 -26.50
C PHE A 189 10.99 -9.55 -27.89
N GLU A 190 9.75 -10.02 -27.96
CA GLU A 190 9.04 -10.36 -29.20
C GLU A 190 7.63 -9.76 -29.18
N GLU A 191 6.99 -9.66 -30.35
CA GLU A 191 5.58 -9.24 -30.44
C GLU A 191 4.68 -10.29 -29.76
N VAL A 192 3.67 -9.83 -29.04
CA VAL A 192 2.72 -10.72 -28.35
C VAL A 192 1.89 -11.51 -29.37
N PRO A 193 1.76 -12.85 -29.25
CA PRO A 193 0.92 -13.64 -30.14
C PRO A 193 -0.54 -13.19 -30.15
N LYS A 194 -1.22 -13.24 -31.30
CA LYS A 194 -2.60 -12.75 -31.45
C LYS A 194 -3.59 -13.36 -30.44
N TYR A 195 -3.49 -14.66 -30.18
CA TYR A 195 -4.36 -15.36 -29.22
C TYR A 195 -4.15 -14.88 -27.77
N ALA A 196 -2.98 -14.33 -27.43
CA ALA A 196 -2.67 -13.80 -26.11
C ALA A 196 -3.15 -12.35 -25.90
N ARG A 197 -3.58 -11.67 -26.96
CA ARG A 197 -4.03 -10.25 -26.91
C ARG A 197 -5.48 -10.10 -26.41
N GLY A 198 -6.21 -11.20 -26.19
CA GLY A 198 -7.59 -11.16 -25.71
C GLY A 198 -8.64 -10.63 -26.71
N LYS A 199 -8.25 -10.25 -27.94
CA LYS A 199 -9.14 -9.74 -29.00
C LYS A 199 -9.60 -10.82 -30.01
N GLU A 200 -9.88 -12.06 -29.59
CA GLU A 200 -10.54 -13.04 -30.47
C GLU A 200 -12.06 -13.09 -30.25
N LYS A 201 -12.80 -12.37 -31.10
CA LYS A 201 -14.16 -12.80 -31.47
C LYS A 201 -14.00 -14.07 -32.32
N ARG A 202 -14.12 -15.26 -31.74
CA ARG A 202 -14.20 -16.50 -32.53
C ARG A 202 -15.54 -16.55 -33.27
N LYS A 203 -15.51 -16.46 -34.60
CA LYS A 203 -16.55 -17.03 -35.46
C LYS A 203 -16.17 -18.49 -35.69
N GLU A 204 -16.80 -19.41 -34.96
CA GLU A 204 -16.73 -20.83 -35.32
C GLU A 204 -17.59 -21.07 -36.57
N LYS A 205 -16.99 -21.55 -37.66
CA LYS A 205 -17.71 -22.12 -38.81
C LYS A 205 -18.10 -23.55 -38.46
N GLY A 206 -19.31 -23.73 -37.95
CA GLY A 206 -19.98 -25.02 -37.80
C GLY A 206 -21.45 -24.87 -38.15
N ARG A 207 -21.96 -25.69 -39.07
CA ARG A 207 -23.38 -25.72 -39.46
C ARG A 207 -24.22 -26.17 -38.26
N GLY A 208 -25.06 -25.28 -37.72
CA GLY A 208 -26.10 -25.63 -36.75
C GLY A 208 -26.38 -24.52 -35.72
N SER A 209 -27.49 -23.81 -35.91
CA SER A 209 -28.19 -22.93 -34.95
C SER A 209 -27.32 -22.11 -33.97
N GLU A 210 -27.05 -20.87 -34.36
CA GLU A 210 -26.33 -19.85 -33.60
C GLU A 210 -27.03 -19.51 -32.26
N LYS A 211 -26.39 -19.82 -31.13
CA LYS A 211 -26.55 -19.05 -29.89
C LYS A 211 -25.24 -18.30 -29.64
N LEU A 212 -25.28 -16.99 -29.80
CA LEU A 212 -24.20 -16.09 -29.42
C LEU A 212 -23.90 -16.27 -27.92
N ILE A 213 -22.74 -16.82 -27.59
CA ILE A 213 -22.17 -16.68 -26.25
C ILE A 213 -21.39 -15.37 -26.26
N THR A 214 -22.07 -14.28 -25.92
CA THR A 214 -21.43 -13.04 -25.49
C THR A 214 -20.62 -13.36 -24.23
N LEU A 215 -19.28 -13.30 -24.34
CA LEU A 215 -18.44 -13.05 -23.16
C LEU A 215 -18.93 -11.72 -22.60
N GLU A 216 -19.66 -11.76 -21.48
CA GLU A 216 -20.02 -10.54 -20.79
C GLU A 216 -18.73 -9.78 -20.51
N PRO A 217 -18.63 -8.50 -20.94
CA PRO A 217 -17.48 -7.69 -20.58
C PRO A 217 -17.37 -7.73 -19.06
N ILE A 218 -16.15 -7.98 -18.56
CA ILE A 218 -15.81 -7.76 -17.15
C ILE A 218 -16.47 -6.44 -16.79
N GLN A 219 -17.45 -6.49 -15.88
CA GLN A 219 -18.23 -5.35 -15.45
C GLN A 219 -17.21 -4.26 -15.12
N GLU A 220 -17.06 -3.28 -16.03
CA GLU A 220 -16.31 -2.08 -15.71
C GLU A 220 -16.99 -1.58 -14.44
N MET A 221 -16.26 -1.61 -13.32
CA MET A 221 -16.74 -1.01 -12.10
C MET A 221 -16.99 0.44 -12.47
N LYS A 222 -18.25 0.78 -12.76
CA LYS A 222 -18.67 2.17 -12.88
C LYS A 222 -18.17 2.83 -11.61
N GLU A 223 -17.29 3.80 -11.75
CA GLU A 223 -16.88 4.63 -10.62
C GLU A 223 -18.15 5.19 -10.00
N VAL A 224 -18.56 4.61 -8.87
CA VAL A 224 -19.68 5.12 -8.11
C VAL A 224 -19.15 6.41 -7.51
N ASN A 225 -19.56 7.55 -8.08
CA ASN A 225 -19.21 8.85 -7.56
C ASN A 225 -19.96 9.07 -6.23
N VAL A 226 -19.39 8.54 -5.13
CA VAL A 226 -19.90 8.75 -3.78
C VAL A 226 -19.53 10.16 -3.32
N PRO A 227 -20.44 10.88 -2.64
CA PRO A 227 -20.14 12.19 -2.06
C PRO A 227 -18.95 12.09 -1.10
N LYS A 228 -18.03 13.06 -1.19
CA LYS A 228 -16.89 13.16 -0.27
C LYS A 228 -17.37 13.50 1.14
N LEU A 229 -16.75 12.86 2.13
CA LEU A 229 -17.04 13.12 3.55
C LEU A 229 -16.42 14.45 3.98
N ARG A 230 -17.23 15.35 4.54
CA ARG A 230 -16.74 16.58 5.16
C ARG A 230 -15.89 16.22 6.38
N THR A 231 -14.61 16.56 6.32
CA THR A 231 -13.60 16.04 7.25
C THR A 231 -13.02 17.14 8.13
N LEU A 232 -12.85 16.81 9.41
CA LEU A 232 -12.09 17.58 10.40
C LEU A 232 -10.79 16.82 10.73
N ASP A 233 -9.65 17.43 10.39
CA ASP A 233 -8.31 16.90 10.70
C ASP A 233 -7.73 17.63 11.93
N VAL A 234 -7.64 16.94 13.06
CA VAL A 234 -7.11 17.49 14.32
C VAL A 234 -5.66 17.08 14.48
N PHE A 235 -4.78 18.03 14.84
CA PHE A 235 -3.33 17.86 14.83
C PHE A 235 -2.82 17.59 13.40
N SER A 236 -3.29 18.39 12.45
CA SER A 236 -3.17 18.10 11.01
C SER A 236 -1.74 18.13 10.49
N GLY A 237 -0.82 18.79 11.19
CA GLY A 237 0.51 19.08 10.68
C GLY A 237 0.43 19.79 9.32
N CYS A 238 1.32 19.45 8.40
CA CYS A 238 1.28 19.94 7.02
C CYS A 238 0.21 19.25 6.14
N GLY A 239 -0.59 18.33 6.68
CA GLY A 239 -1.72 17.72 5.97
C GLY A 239 -1.46 16.38 5.30
N GLY A 240 -0.35 15.68 5.61
CA GLY A 240 -0.05 14.39 4.97
C GLY A 240 -1.12 13.30 5.14
N LEU A 241 -1.87 13.29 6.25
CA LEU A 241 -2.99 12.38 6.46
C LEU A 241 -4.21 12.78 5.60
N SER A 242 -4.53 14.08 5.57
CA SER A 242 -5.58 14.64 4.71
C SER A 242 -5.29 14.40 3.22
N GLU A 243 -4.04 14.58 2.77
CA GLU A 243 -3.63 14.32 1.39
C GLU A 243 -3.93 12.89 0.97
N GLY A 244 -3.57 11.91 1.81
CA GLY A 244 -3.86 10.50 1.52
C GLY A 244 -5.36 10.22 1.39
N PHE A 245 -6.21 10.88 2.16
CA PHE A 245 -7.66 10.73 2.04
C PHE A 245 -8.26 11.47 0.84
N HIS A 246 -7.72 12.63 0.47
CA HIS A 246 -8.13 13.36 -0.74
C HIS A 246 -7.77 12.56 -1.99
N GLN A 247 -6.56 11.97 -2.03
CA GLN A 247 -6.13 11.06 -3.10
C GLN A 247 -7.00 9.79 -3.18
N ALA A 248 -7.49 9.29 -2.04
CA ALA A 248 -8.43 8.18 -2.00
C ALA A 248 -9.84 8.55 -2.50
N GLY A 249 -10.12 9.85 -2.73
CA GLY A 249 -11.40 10.33 -3.23
C GLY A 249 -12.55 10.27 -2.23
N ILE A 250 -12.30 9.91 -0.97
CA ILE A 250 -13.36 9.68 0.03
C ILE A 250 -13.67 10.90 0.89
N SER A 251 -12.77 11.89 0.94
CA SER A 251 -12.90 13.02 1.85
C SER A 251 -12.60 14.36 1.21
N GLU A 252 -13.16 15.40 1.83
CA GLU A 252 -12.79 16.79 1.63
C GLU A 252 -12.57 17.41 3.02
N THR A 253 -11.34 17.86 3.29
CA THR A 253 -11.00 18.43 4.60
C THR A 253 -11.49 19.87 4.65
N MET A 254 -12.58 20.09 5.38
CA MET A 254 -13.22 21.41 5.51
C MET A 254 -12.63 22.22 6.66
N TRP A 255 -12.14 21.51 7.69
CA TRP A 255 -11.50 22.11 8.87
C TRP A 255 -10.22 21.36 9.22
N ALA A 256 -9.17 22.12 9.56
CA ALA A 256 -7.93 21.59 10.08
C ALA A 256 -7.54 22.35 11.36
N ILE A 257 -7.08 21.63 12.38
CA ILE A 257 -6.61 22.22 13.64
C ILE A 257 -5.13 21.93 13.80
N GLU A 258 -4.30 22.96 13.77
CA GLU A 258 -2.85 22.86 13.93
C GLU A 258 -2.30 24.04 14.72
N MET A 259 -1.85 23.80 15.95
CA MET A 259 -1.34 24.83 16.84
C MET A 259 -0.02 25.46 16.33
N TRP A 260 0.82 24.67 15.65
CA TRP A 260 2.11 25.14 15.13
C TRP A 260 1.93 25.84 13.77
N LYS A 261 1.91 27.18 13.82
CA LYS A 261 1.64 28.06 12.67
C LYS A 261 2.36 27.69 11.36
N PRO A 262 3.66 27.36 11.31
CA PRO A 262 4.31 26.97 10.05
C PRO A 262 3.69 25.73 9.40
N ALA A 263 3.29 24.73 10.19
CA ALA A 263 2.59 23.56 9.66
C ALA A 263 1.17 23.90 9.19
N GLY A 264 0.44 24.74 9.94
CA GLY A 264 -0.86 25.24 9.51
C GLY A 264 -0.81 26.05 8.21
N GLN A 265 0.24 26.87 8.03
CA GLN A 265 0.49 27.59 6.79
C GLN A 265 0.77 26.62 5.63
N ALA A 266 1.60 25.60 5.85
CA ALA A 266 1.84 24.56 4.86
C ALA A 266 0.54 23.82 4.48
N PHE A 267 -0.33 23.52 5.45
CA PHE A 267 -1.64 22.94 5.18
C PHE A 267 -2.47 23.87 4.26
N LEU A 268 -2.56 25.15 4.59
CA LEU A 268 -3.33 26.14 3.84
C LEU A 268 -2.84 26.33 2.40
N LEU A 269 -1.52 26.26 2.17
CA LEU A 269 -0.94 26.33 0.82
C LEU A 269 -1.41 25.19 -0.08
N ASN A 270 -1.60 23.99 0.48
CA ASN A 270 -2.08 22.82 -0.26
C ASN A 270 -3.61 22.80 -0.39
N TYR A 271 -4.34 23.32 0.60
CA TYR A 271 -5.80 23.32 0.62
C TYR A 271 -6.38 24.70 0.93
N PRO A 272 -6.41 25.62 -0.06
CA PRO A 272 -6.86 27.00 0.14
C PRO A 272 -8.31 27.16 0.57
N LYS A 273 -9.14 26.13 0.37
CA LYS A 273 -10.57 26.12 0.75
C LYS A 273 -10.81 25.65 2.18
N THR A 274 -9.80 25.05 2.82
CA THR A 274 -9.92 24.53 4.20
C THR A 274 -9.82 25.67 5.19
N ILE A 275 -10.68 25.67 6.20
CA ILE A 275 -10.55 26.57 7.35
C ILE A 275 -9.48 25.99 8.28
N VAL A 276 -8.29 26.58 8.24
CA VAL A 276 -7.17 26.21 9.14
C VAL A 276 -7.24 27.04 10.42
N LEU A 277 -7.49 26.36 11.54
CA LEU A 277 -7.60 26.93 12.88
C LEU A 277 -6.26 26.76 13.60
N SER A 278 -5.47 27.84 13.64
CA SER A 278 -4.12 27.84 14.26
C SER A 278 -4.18 28.09 15.78
N GLU A 279 -4.78 27.17 16.52
CA GLU A 279 -5.06 27.31 17.95
C GLU A 279 -4.97 25.95 18.69
N ASP A 280 -4.90 25.97 20.03
CA ASP A 280 -5.06 24.75 20.83
C ASP A 280 -6.47 24.15 20.63
N CYS A 281 -6.52 22.86 20.27
CA CYS A 281 -7.75 22.10 20.11
C CYS A 281 -8.69 22.15 21.34
N ASN A 282 -8.16 22.24 22.56
CA ASN A 282 -9.00 22.31 23.76
C ASN A 282 -9.78 23.63 23.83
N ILE A 283 -9.18 24.73 23.38
CA ILE A 283 -9.83 26.05 23.34
C ILE A 283 -10.96 26.00 22.32
N LEU A 284 -10.68 25.53 21.10
CA LEU A 284 -11.67 25.43 20.03
C LEU A 284 -12.86 24.53 20.42
N LEU A 285 -12.59 23.37 21.04
CA LEU A 285 -13.66 22.48 21.51
C LEU A 285 -14.51 23.16 22.60
N LYS A 286 -13.88 23.89 23.53
CA LYS A 286 -14.60 24.64 24.57
C LYS A 286 -15.50 25.73 23.99
N MET A 287 -15.03 26.45 22.97
CA MET A 287 -15.82 27.48 22.27
C MET A 287 -17.07 26.88 21.65
N VAL A 288 -16.95 25.82 20.86
CA VAL A 288 -18.12 25.18 20.22
C VAL A 288 -19.09 24.60 21.25
N MET A 289 -18.58 24.02 22.34
CA MET A 289 -19.43 23.52 23.44
C MET A 289 -20.14 24.64 24.20
N SER A 290 -19.61 25.86 24.15
CA SER A 290 -20.22 27.06 24.74
C SER A 290 -21.20 27.77 23.79
N GLY A 291 -21.44 27.21 22.59
CA GLY A 291 -22.37 27.75 21.60
C GLY A 291 -21.75 28.78 20.64
N GLU A 292 -20.43 28.97 20.66
CA GLU A 292 -19.78 29.88 19.72
C GLU A 292 -19.74 29.30 18.30
N THR A 293 -20.08 30.14 17.32
CA THR A 293 -20.11 29.77 15.89
C THR A 293 -18.86 30.23 15.13
N THR A 294 -18.12 31.19 15.67
CA THR A 294 -16.93 31.78 15.06
C THR A 294 -15.88 32.03 16.12
N ASN A 295 -14.60 31.96 15.75
CA ASN A 295 -13.53 32.39 16.65
C ASN A 295 -13.30 33.92 16.61
N SER A 296 -12.35 34.39 17.41
CA SER A 296 -11.95 35.81 17.48
C SER A 296 -11.47 36.41 16.15
N MET A 297 -11.06 35.57 15.19
CA MET A 297 -10.64 35.96 13.84
C MET A 297 -11.80 35.87 12.81
N GLY A 298 -13.03 35.63 13.26
CA GLY A 298 -14.20 35.49 12.39
C GLY A 298 -14.24 34.18 11.58
N GLN A 299 -13.37 33.21 11.88
CA GLN A 299 -13.37 31.92 11.20
C GLN A 299 -14.53 31.06 11.72
N LYS A 300 -15.30 30.48 10.81
CA LYS A 300 -16.44 29.61 11.16
C LYS A 300 -15.96 28.32 11.83
N LEU A 301 -16.48 28.04 13.03
CA LEU A 301 -16.23 26.81 13.77
C LEU A 301 -17.18 25.70 13.30
N PRO A 302 -16.69 24.45 13.15
CA PRO A 302 -17.56 23.33 12.79
C PRO A 302 -18.60 23.07 13.86
N GLN A 303 -19.84 22.74 13.45
CA GLN A 303 -20.94 22.42 14.36
C GLN A 303 -21.35 20.95 14.24
N LYS A 304 -22.26 20.49 15.12
CA LYS A 304 -22.83 19.13 15.01
C LYS A 304 -23.58 18.99 13.68
N GLY A 305 -23.34 17.89 12.96
CA GLY A 305 -23.88 17.65 11.61
C GLY A 305 -22.98 18.12 10.47
N ASP A 306 -22.06 19.05 10.73
CA ASP A 306 -21.09 19.51 9.73
C ASP A 306 -20.01 18.46 9.45
N VAL A 307 -19.55 17.77 10.50
CA VAL A 307 -18.40 16.86 10.47
C VAL A 307 -18.86 15.41 10.28
N GLU A 308 -18.48 14.81 9.15
CA GLU A 308 -18.81 13.41 8.83
C GLU A 308 -17.65 12.44 9.07
N MET A 309 -16.41 12.93 8.99
CA MET A 309 -15.21 12.17 9.33
C MET A 309 -14.29 13.00 10.22
N ILE A 310 -13.72 12.36 11.25
CA ILE A 310 -12.64 12.94 12.05
C ILE A 310 -11.39 12.10 11.88
N CYS A 311 -10.26 12.74 11.58
CA CYS A 311 -8.95 12.11 11.59
C CYS A 311 -7.96 12.95 12.42
N GLY A 312 -6.87 12.33 12.86
CA GLY A 312 -5.84 13.05 13.61
C GLY A 312 -4.75 12.18 14.22
N GLY A 313 -3.62 12.82 14.50
CA GLY A 313 -2.44 12.21 15.09
C GLY A 313 -2.04 12.86 16.42
N PRO A 314 -2.80 12.67 17.52
CA PRO A 314 -2.53 13.35 18.78
C PRO A 314 -1.11 13.04 19.29
N PRO A 315 -0.30 14.07 19.60
CA PRO A 315 1.12 13.89 19.88
C PRO A 315 1.32 13.10 21.18
N CYS A 316 2.08 12.01 21.07
CA CYS A 316 2.23 11.02 22.11
C CYS A 316 3.60 11.15 22.84
N GLN A 317 4.12 12.37 23.04
CA GLN A 317 5.50 12.55 23.52
C GLN A 317 5.70 12.19 25.00
N GLY A 318 4.68 12.19 25.86
CA GLY A 318 4.81 11.68 27.22
C GLY A 318 4.98 10.16 27.32
N PHE A 319 4.94 9.46 26.18
CA PHE A 319 4.71 8.04 26.10
C PHE A 319 5.80 7.22 25.37
N SER A 320 6.92 7.84 24.98
CA SER A 320 8.08 7.11 24.44
C SER A 320 8.97 6.60 25.58
N GLY A 321 9.33 5.32 25.57
CA GLY A 321 10.26 4.74 26.56
C GLY A 321 11.68 5.33 26.52
N MET A 322 12.01 6.09 25.48
CA MET A 322 13.29 6.82 25.32
C MET A 322 13.26 8.26 25.85
N ASN A 323 12.11 8.77 26.32
CA ASN A 323 12.08 10.10 26.90
C ASN A 323 12.58 10.04 28.36
N ARG A 324 13.75 10.66 28.59
CA ARG A 324 14.39 10.89 29.90
C ARG A 324 13.48 11.59 30.93
N PHE A 325 12.34 12.15 30.50
CA PHE A 325 11.44 13.00 31.27
C PHE A 325 9.97 12.51 31.32
N ASN A 326 9.75 11.19 31.44
CA ASN A 326 8.40 10.59 31.38
C ASN A 326 7.46 11.00 32.54
N THR A 327 7.98 11.62 33.61
CA THR A 327 7.25 11.99 34.83
C THR A 327 6.84 13.46 34.89
N LEU A 328 7.32 14.32 33.98
CA LEU A 328 7.02 15.75 33.99
C LEU A 328 5.54 16.06 33.67
N THR A 329 5.03 17.18 34.19
CA THR A 329 3.67 17.70 33.95
C THR A 329 3.34 17.84 32.46
N TYR A 330 4.33 18.25 31.66
CA TYR A 330 4.24 18.34 30.19
C TYR A 330 3.95 16.98 29.52
N SER A 331 4.51 15.90 30.05
CA SER A 331 4.24 14.54 29.59
C SER A 331 2.79 14.14 29.93
N LYS A 332 2.27 14.50 31.11
CA LYS A 332 0.85 14.28 31.46
C LYS A 332 -0.12 15.09 30.57
N PHE A 333 0.24 16.32 30.20
CA PHE A 333 -0.55 17.16 29.29
C PHE A 333 -0.58 16.62 27.85
N LYS A 334 0.55 16.14 27.31
CA LYS A 334 0.52 15.47 25.99
C LYS A 334 -0.26 14.17 26.02
N ASN A 335 -0.32 13.52 27.17
CA ASN A 335 -1.14 12.34 27.37
C ASN A 335 -2.63 12.62 27.39
N SER A 336 -3.05 13.82 27.82
CA SER A 336 -4.44 14.24 27.81
C SER A 336 -4.97 14.59 26.42
N LEU A 337 -4.10 14.86 25.43
CA LEU A 337 -4.56 15.18 24.06
C LEU A 337 -5.28 14.02 23.36
N ILE A 338 -5.01 12.77 23.76
CA ILE A 338 -5.82 11.63 23.32
C ILE A 338 -7.25 11.74 23.87
N ALA A 339 -7.41 12.14 25.13
CA ALA A 339 -8.72 12.37 25.72
C ALA A 339 -9.42 13.54 25.05
N SER A 340 -8.72 14.65 24.78
CA SER A 340 -9.25 15.78 23.99
C SER A 340 -9.75 15.31 22.62
N PHE A 341 -8.95 14.52 21.90
CA PHE A 341 -9.34 13.99 20.59
C PHE A 341 -10.55 13.04 20.65
N LEU A 342 -10.67 12.24 21.72
CA LEU A 342 -11.87 11.44 21.97
C LEU A 342 -13.08 12.31 22.31
N SER A 343 -12.91 13.44 23.01
CA SER A 343 -13.99 14.40 23.26
C SER A 343 -14.50 15.05 21.97
N TYR A 344 -13.62 15.30 20.98
CA TYR A 344 -14.04 15.69 19.63
C TYR A 344 -14.94 14.63 18.98
N CYS A 345 -14.53 13.36 19.04
CA CYS A 345 -15.33 12.24 18.52
C CYS A 345 -16.71 12.16 19.20
N ASP A 346 -16.74 12.28 20.53
CA ASP A 346 -17.97 12.22 21.33
C ASP A 346 -18.92 13.40 21.03
N TYR A 347 -18.37 14.60 20.89
CA TYR A 347 -19.15 15.81 20.64
C TYR A 347 -19.76 15.83 19.24
N TYR A 348 -18.94 15.59 18.21
CA TYR A 348 -19.36 15.70 16.81
C TYR A 348 -20.07 14.46 16.26
N ARG A 349 -19.84 13.28 16.87
CA ARG A 349 -20.39 11.99 16.43
C ARG A 349 -20.22 11.73 14.92
N PRO A 350 -18.98 11.76 14.37
CA PRO A 350 -18.75 11.54 12.95
C PRO A 350 -19.12 10.10 12.52
N LYS A 351 -19.41 9.89 11.23
CA LYS A 351 -19.62 8.54 10.66
C LYS A 351 -18.36 7.68 10.79
N PHE A 352 -17.19 8.27 10.55
CA PHE A 352 -15.91 7.59 10.66
C PHE A 352 -14.91 8.38 11.51
N PHE A 353 -14.12 7.65 12.30
CA PHE A 353 -13.07 8.21 13.14
C PHE A 353 -11.76 7.45 12.91
N LEU A 354 -10.67 8.18 12.71
CA LEU A 354 -9.33 7.62 12.59
C LEU A 354 -8.36 8.31 13.56
N LEU A 355 -7.68 7.50 14.38
CA LEU A 355 -6.55 7.94 15.20
C LEU A 355 -5.28 7.27 14.68
N GLU A 356 -4.31 8.07 14.23
CA GLU A 356 -2.96 7.63 13.91
C GLU A 356 -2.02 7.85 15.10
N ASN A 357 -1.10 6.91 15.33
CA ASN A 357 -0.03 7.14 16.28
C ASN A 357 1.21 6.27 16.03
N VAL A 358 2.28 6.51 16.79
CA VAL A 358 3.48 5.65 16.79
C VAL A 358 3.13 4.21 17.16
N ARG A 359 3.87 3.24 16.59
CA ARG A 359 3.65 1.80 16.85
C ARG A 359 3.56 1.44 18.34
N ASN A 360 4.33 2.10 19.19
CA ASN A 360 4.37 1.77 20.62
C ASN A 360 3.13 2.22 21.41
N PHE A 361 2.21 2.97 20.80
CA PHE A 361 0.91 3.33 21.37
C PHE A 361 0.16 2.11 21.92
N VAL A 362 0.17 0.98 21.18
CA VAL A 362 -0.56 -0.24 21.56
C VAL A 362 0.01 -0.94 22.78
N SER A 363 1.29 -0.72 23.10
CA SER A 363 2.01 -1.37 24.21
C SER A 363 2.19 -0.47 25.43
N PHE A 364 1.87 0.81 25.29
CA PHE A 364 2.21 1.82 26.27
C PHE A 364 1.44 1.65 27.60
N LYS A 365 2.15 1.78 28.73
CA LYS A 365 1.65 1.53 30.11
C LYS A 365 0.86 0.22 30.20
N ARG A 366 1.48 -0.89 29.78
CA ARG A 366 0.83 -2.21 29.72
C ARG A 366 -0.47 -2.16 28.90
N SER A 367 -0.39 -1.49 27.75
CA SER A 367 -1.50 -1.27 26.81
C SER A 367 -2.71 -0.51 27.38
N MET A 368 -2.59 0.14 28.55
CA MET A 368 -3.72 0.84 29.18
C MET A 368 -4.24 2.00 28.34
N VAL A 369 -3.37 2.74 27.64
CA VAL A 369 -3.80 3.84 26.77
C VAL A 369 -4.69 3.32 25.66
N LEU A 370 -4.26 2.27 24.95
CA LEU A 370 -5.09 1.62 23.93
C LEU A 370 -6.41 1.09 24.52
N LYS A 371 -6.36 0.39 25.66
CA LYS A 371 -7.56 -0.18 26.30
C LYS A 371 -8.56 0.90 26.67
N LEU A 372 -8.12 2.03 27.23
CA LEU A 372 -8.98 3.16 27.57
C LEU A 372 -9.54 3.84 26.32
N THR A 373 -8.71 4.06 25.29
CA THR A 373 -9.19 4.61 24.01
C THR A 373 -10.30 3.75 23.40
N LEU A 374 -10.11 2.43 23.32
CA LEU A 374 -11.14 1.50 22.83
C LEU A 374 -12.37 1.48 23.75
N ARG A 375 -12.16 1.48 25.08
CA ARG A 375 -13.27 1.50 26.05
C ARG A 375 -14.14 2.74 25.88
N CYS A 376 -13.54 3.91 25.67
CA CYS A 376 -14.25 5.17 25.42
C CYS A 376 -15.07 5.10 24.12
N LEU A 377 -14.47 4.63 23.02
CA LEU A 377 -15.20 4.48 21.75
C LEU A 377 -16.38 3.50 21.86
N VAL A 378 -16.19 2.36 22.53
CA VAL A 378 -17.27 1.40 22.82
C VAL A 378 -18.34 2.03 23.71
N GLN A 379 -17.96 2.83 24.71
CA GLN A 379 -18.91 3.55 25.57
C GLN A 379 -19.74 4.58 24.80
N MET A 380 -19.14 5.22 23.79
CA MET A 380 -19.83 6.10 22.86
C MET A 380 -20.75 5.34 21.90
N GLY A 381 -20.68 4.00 21.83
CA GLY A 381 -21.49 3.17 20.93
C GLY A 381 -20.87 2.95 19.55
N TYR A 382 -19.60 3.33 19.35
CA TYR A 382 -18.90 3.09 18.08
C TYR A 382 -18.49 1.63 17.93
N GLN A 383 -18.55 1.14 16.69
CA GLN A 383 -17.72 0.00 16.29
C GLN A 383 -16.27 0.47 16.25
N CYS A 384 -15.33 -0.31 16.76
CA CYS A 384 -13.92 0.08 16.71
C CYS A 384 -12.98 -1.11 16.59
N THR A 385 -11.83 -0.87 15.97
CA THR A 385 -10.72 -1.83 15.87
C THR A 385 -9.38 -1.10 15.90
N PHE A 386 -8.29 -1.84 16.05
CA PHE A 386 -6.94 -1.29 15.95
C PHE A 386 -6.03 -2.21 15.14
N GLY A 387 -4.97 -1.64 14.58
CA GLY A 387 -4.00 -2.37 13.78
C GLY A 387 -2.66 -1.65 13.72
N ILE A 388 -1.59 -2.38 13.43
CA ILE A 388 -0.29 -1.82 13.13
C ILE A 388 -0.02 -2.01 11.64
N LEU A 389 0.28 -0.92 10.95
CA LEU A 389 0.66 -0.96 9.54
C LEU A 389 2.13 -0.54 9.39
N GLN A 390 2.79 -1.08 8.38
CA GLN A 390 4.15 -0.71 7.97
C GLN A 390 4.08 0.08 6.67
N ALA A 391 4.53 1.34 6.69
CA ALA A 391 4.40 2.23 5.54
C ALA A 391 5.10 1.69 4.28
N GLY A 392 6.23 1.00 4.43
CA GLY A 392 6.93 0.36 3.32
C GLY A 392 6.11 -0.67 2.52
N HIS A 393 5.07 -1.26 3.11
CA HIS A 393 4.13 -2.14 2.38
C HIS A 393 3.20 -1.37 1.42
N TYR A 394 3.20 -0.04 1.48
CA TYR A 394 2.31 0.84 0.71
C TYR A 394 3.09 1.78 -0.21
N GLY A 395 4.27 1.37 -0.65
CA GLY A 395 4.96 2.00 -1.77
C GLY A 395 5.95 3.11 -1.39
N ILE A 396 6.48 3.11 -0.16
CA ILE A 396 7.53 4.05 0.23
C ILE A 396 8.83 3.35 0.64
N ALA A 397 9.98 3.96 0.35
CA ALA A 397 11.30 3.47 0.73
C ALA A 397 11.65 3.76 2.20
N GLN A 398 10.74 3.52 3.13
CA GLN A 398 10.91 3.86 4.55
C GLN A 398 10.35 2.77 5.47
N THR A 399 11.15 2.38 6.47
CA THR A 399 10.64 1.57 7.58
C THR A 399 9.95 2.45 8.62
N ARG A 400 8.61 2.43 8.64
CA ARG A 400 7.80 3.27 9.52
C ARG A 400 6.51 2.56 9.89
N ARG A 401 6.51 1.96 11.09
CA ARG A 401 5.33 1.33 11.68
C ARG A 401 4.48 2.36 12.40
N ARG A 402 3.16 2.27 12.20
CA ARG A 402 2.15 3.13 12.82
C ARG A 402 0.98 2.33 13.34
N ALA A 403 0.47 2.74 14.50
CA ALA A 403 -0.74 2.23 15.09
C ALA A 403 -1.90 3.06 14.54
N PHE A 404 -2.97 2.37 14.14
CA PHE A 404 -4.19 2.98 13.66
C PHE A 404 -5.35 2.44 14.47
N ILE A 405 -6.22 3.33 14.94
CA ILE A 405 -7.50 2.99 15.55
C ILE A 405 -8.56 3.49 14.58
N LEU A 406 -9.43 2.58 14.15
CA LEU A 406 -10.54 2.87 13.27
C LEU A 406 -11.82 2.74 14.07
N ALA A 407 -12.72 3.70 13.93
CA ALA A 407 -14.07 3.63 14.47
C ALA A 407 -15.12 4.00 13.41
N ALA A 408 -16.28 3.37 13.48
CA ALA A 408 -17.43 3.63 12.63
C ALA A 408 -18.71 3.75 13.47
N ALA A 409 -19.55 4.72 13.14
CA ALA A 409 -20.80 4.97 13.84
C ALA A 409 -21.77 3.76 13.72
N PRO A 410 -22.77 3.64 14.62
CA PRO A 410 -23.86 2.69 14.41
C PRO A 410 -24.53 2.88 13.05
N GLY A 411 -24.79 1.77 12.35
CA GLY A 411 -25.36 1.79 10.99
C GLY A 411 -24.32 1.85 9.86
N GLU A 412 -23.08 2.26 10.16
CA GLU A 412 -21.97 2.22 9.21
C GLU A 412 -21.26 0.86 9.22
N LYS A 413 -20.49 0.56 8.16
CA LYS A 413 -19.64 -0.63 8.13
C LYS A 413 -18.24 -0.30 8.63
N LEU A 414 -17.77 -0.98 9.67
CA LEU A 414 -16.40 -0.81 10.17
C LEU A 414 -15.37 -1.10 9.06
N PRO A 415 -14.49 -0.14 8.70
CA PRO A 415 -13.49 -0.36 7.66
C PRO A 415 -12.48 -1.44 8.04
N MET A 416 -11.98 -2.14 7.02
CA MET A 416 -10.89 -3.10 7.18
C MET A 416 -9.53 -2.40 6.98
N PHE A 417 -8.49 -2.93 7.61
CA PHE A 417 -7.13 -2.51 7.30
C PHE A 417 -6.74 -2.94 5.89
N PRO A 418 -6.00 -2.09 5.14
CA PRO A 418 -5.63 -2.39 3.77
C PRO A 418 -4.64 -3.55 3.70
N GLU A 419 -4.75 -4.36 2.66
CA GLU A 419 -3.75 -5.40 2.37
C GLU A 419 -2.46 -4.74 1.84
N PRO A 420 -1.27 -5.24 2.23
CA PRO A 420 0.01 -4.87 1.62
C PRO A 420 -0.01 -4.89 0.09
N LEU A 421 0.55 -3.84 -0.50
CA LEU A 421 0.71 -3.68 -1.94
C LEU A 421 2.14 -4.04 -2.38
N HIS A 422 3.13 -3.68 -1.57
CA HIS A 422 4.54 -3.92 -1.83
C HIS A 422 5.12 -4.93 -0.84
N VAL A 423 6.01 -5.79 -1.33
CA VAL A 423 6.86 -6.60 -0.46
C VAL A 423 7.81 -5.70 0.32
N PHE A 424 8.12 -6.08 1.56
CA PHE A 424 9.03 -5.33 2.42
C PHE A 424 9.76 -6.27 3.39
N SER A 425 10.84 -5.78 4.02
CA SER A 425 11.66 -6.58 4.95
C SER A 425 10.83 -7.24 6.06
N THR A 426 10.88 -8.58 6.14
CA THR A 426 10.11 -9.39 7.10
C THR A 426 10.36 -8.98 8.55
N ARG A 427 11.59 -8.60 8.90
CA ARG A 427 11.95 -8.11 10.26
C ARG A 427 11.19 -6.84 10.63
N SER A 428 10.94 -5.97 9.64
CA SER A 428 10.19 -4.72 9.81
C SER A 428 8.67 -4.92 9.74
N SER A 429 8.22 -6.13 9.39
CA SER A 429 6.81 -6.49 9.17
C SER A 429 6.19 -7.28 10.35
N LEU A 430 6.76 -7.15 11.56
CA LEU A 430 6.13 -7.63 12.79
C LEU A 430 4.98 -6.69 13.19
N LEU A 431 3.77 -7.00 12.69
CA LEU A 431 2.55 -6.19 12.81
C LEU A 431 1.58 -6.66 13.92
N SER A 432 1.87 -7.76 14.62
CA SER A 432 1.04 -8.21 15.74
C SER A 432 1.29 -7.39 17.01
N ALA A 433 0.25 -7.23 17.82
CA ALA A 433 0.34 -6.65 19.17
C ALA A 433 0.07 -7.72 20.23
N VAL A 434 0.73 -7.65 21.37
CA VAL A 434 0.45 -8.50 22.53
C VAL A 434 -0.11 -7.62 23.65
N ILE A 435 -1.31 -7.94 24.12
CA ILE A 435 -2.04 -7.21 25.16
C ILE A 435 -2.53 -8.24 26.17
N ASP A 436 -2.12 -8.12 27.44
CA ASP A 436 -2.50 -9.04 28.53
C ASP A 436 -2.34 -10.52 28.13
N ASN A 437 -1.16 -10.86 27.58
CA ASN A 437 -0.78 -12.19 27.06
C ASN A 437 -1.62 -12.72 25.88
N LYS A 438 -2.49 -11.90 25.30
CA LYS A 438 -3.24 -12.24 24.08
C LYS A 438 -2.60 -11.58 22.87
N ARG A 439 -2.35 -12.37 21.82
CA ARG A 439 -1.82 -11.88 20.55
C ARG A 439 -2.98 -11.43 19.66
N PHE A 440 -2.93 -10.18 19.23
CA PHE A 440 -3.86 -9.56 18.30
C PHE A 440 -3.19 -9.33 16.96
N VAL A 441 -3.93 -9.62 15.88
CA VAL A 441 -3.56 -9.37 14.49
C VAL A 441 -4.72 -8.69 13.79
N SER A 442 -4.42 -7.87 12.78
CA SER A 442 -5.44 -7.25 11.93
C SER A 442 -6.03 -8.26 10.93
N ASN A 443 -6.96 -7.81 10.09
CA ASN A 443 -7.54 -8.61 9.00
C ASN A 443 -6.58 -8.85 7.82
N VAL A 444 -5.34 -8.37 7.88
CA VAL A 444 -4.35 -8.46 6.80
C VAL A 444 -3.94 -9.92 6.59
N LYS A 445 -4.07 -10.41 5.36
CA LYS A 445 -3.77 -11.80 4.97
C LYS A 445 -2.44 -11.92 4.23
N ARG A 446 -1.96 -10.85 3.59
CA ARG A 446 -0.68 -10.86 2.86
C ARG A 446 0.50 -10.71 3.81
N LEU A 447 1.02 -11.85 4.28
CA LEU A 447 2.10 -11.89 5.28
C LEU A 447 3.48 -12.19 4.69
N THR A 448 3.53 -12.93 3.58
CA THR A 448 4.78 -13.47 3.01
C THR A 448 5.16 -12.85 1.67
N SER A 449 4.20 -12.28 0.94
CA SER A 449 4.41 -11.66 -0.37
C SER A 449 3.31 -10.64 -0.66
N ALA A 450 3.45 -9.87 -1.73
CA ALA A 450 2.52 -8.83 -2.15
C ALA A 450 2.60 -8.63 -3.69
N PRO A 451 1.63 -7.91 -4.29
CA PRO A 451 1.59 -7.70 -5.75
C PRO A 451 2.81 -7.00 -6.36
N PHE A 452 3.43 -6.05 -5.66
CA PHE A 452 4.50 -5.21 -6.19
C PHE A 452 5.82 -5.40 -5.46
N ARG A 453 6.93 -5.13 -6.17
CA ARG A 453 8.27 -5.11 -5.59
C ARG A 453 8.42 -3.99 -4.56
N THR A 454 9.38 -4.10 -3.63
CA THR A 454 9.72 -3.00 -2.71
C THR A 454 10.15 -1.75 -3.48
N ILE A 455 9.79 -0.57 -2.95
CA ILE A 455 10.34 0.73 -3.37
C ILE A 455 11.64 0.96 -2.59
N THR A 456 12.65 1.47 -3.28
CA THR A 456 14.01 1.68 -2.76
C THR A 456 14.39 3.16 -2.72
N VAL A 457 15.49 3.49 -2.03
CA VAL A 457 16.02 4.86 -2.03
C VAL A 457 16.37 5.32 -3.46
N TYR A 458 16.84 4.40 -4.30
CA TYR A 458 17.07 4.68 -5.72
C TYR A 458 15.76 5.08 -6.42
N ASP A 459 14.69 4.29 -6.23
CA ASP A 459 13.37 4.64 -6.78
C ASP A 459 12.91 6.03 -6.32
N SER A 460 13.21 6.43 -5.08
CA SER A 460 12.72 7.68 -4.51
C SER A 460 13.53 8.92 -4.90
N LEU A 461 14.87 8.83 -5.01
CA LEU A 461 15.74 10.02 -5.04
C LEU A 461 16.77 10.04 -6.19
N SER A 462 16.83 9.02 -7.06
CA SER A 462 17.90 8.91 -8.06
C SER A 462 17.89 9.96 -9.17
N ASP A 463 16.79 10.68 -9.35
CA ASP A 463 16.65 11.77 -10.32
C ASP A 463 16.98 13.15 -9.74
N LEU A 464 17.15 13.28 -8.43
CA LEU A 464 17.48 14.55 -7.80
C LEU A 464 18.93 14.98 -8.13
N PRO A 465 19.17 16.28 -8.42
CA PRO A 465 20.51 16.80 -8.68
C PRO A 465 21.38 16.73 -7.42
N THR A 466 22.70 16.72 -7.63
CA THR A 466 23.65 16.68 -6.52
C THR A 466 23.73 18.05 -5.85
N ILE A 467 23.60 18.09 -4.52
CA ILE A 467 23.75 19.30 -3.71
C ILE A 467 24.91 19.18 -2.72
N LYS A 468 25.43 20.32 -2.26
CA LYS A 468 26.50 20.39 -1.25
C LYS A 468 25.91 20.47 0.17
N ASN A 469 26.73 20.13 1.16
CA ASN A 469 26.43 20.37 2.58
C ASN A 469 26.04 21.85 2.79
N GLY A 470 24.91 22.09 3.46
CA GLY A 470 24.40 23.44 3.68
C GLY A 470 23.70 24.08 2.48
N ALA A 471 23.33 23.31 1.45
CA ALA A 471 22.49 23.83 0.36
C ALA A 471 21.18 24.41 0.92
N SER A 472 20.87 25.65 0.53
CA SER A 472 19.79 26.46 1.10
C SER A 472 18.88 27.10 0.03
N LEU A 473 19.11 26.83 -1.25
CA LEU A 473 18.23 27.31 -2.32
C LEU A 473 16.91 26.55 -2.28
N GLU A 474 15.82 27.25 -1.98
CA GLU A 474 14.49 26.66 -1.84
C GLU A 474 13.92 26.17 -3.18
N GLU A 475 14.31 26.79 -4.29
CA GLU A 475 13.91 26.38 -5.64
C GLU A 475 15.14 26.22 -6.54
N ILE A 476 15.25 25.05 -7.17
CA ILE A 476 16.28 24.72 -8.17
C ILE A 476 15.65 23.96 -9.35
N SER A 477 16.42 23.71 -10.42
CA SER A 477 15.97 22.86 -11.52
C SER A 477 16.13 21.37 -11.18
N TYR A 478 15.24 20.52 -11.69
CA TYR A 478 15.42 19.06 -11.64
C TYR A 478 16.61 18.56 -12.48
N GLU A 479 17.10 19.34 -13.44
CA GLU A 479 18.22 18.98 -14.35
C GLU A 479 17.99 17.72 -15.22
N GLY A 480 16.83 17.05 -15.12
CA GLY A 480 16.51 15.87 -15.91
C GLY A 480 15.08 15.33 -15.69
N GLU A 481 14.77 14.30 -16.47
CA GLU A 481 13.49 13.58 -16.42
C GLU A 481 13.43 12.57 -15.26
N PRO A 482 12.22 12.23 -14.77
CA PRO A 482 12.05 11.15 -13.81
C PRO A 482 12.55 9.82 -14.39
N LYS A 483 13.35 9.09 -13.62
CA LYS A 483 13.97 7.82 -14.05
C LYS A 483 13.10 6.62 -13.72
N THR A 484 12.42 6.65 -12.58
CA THR A 484 11.67 5.51 -12.04
C THR A 484 10.16 5.76 -12.06
N TRP A 485 9.39 4.67 -11.95
CA TRP A 485 7.93 4.78 -11.80
C TRP A 485 7.54 5.68 -10.62
N PHE A 486 8.22 5.54 -9.47
CA PHE A 486 7.90 6.32 -8.28
C PHE A 486 8.10 7.82 -8.52
N GLN A 487 9.21 8.21 -9.18
CA GLN A 487 9.47 9.60 -9.54
C GLN A 487 8.43 10.16 -10.50
N ARG A 488 7.99 9.37 -11.49
CA ARG A 488 6.90 9.75 -12.39
C ARG A 488 5.60 10.03 -11.63
N GLN A 489 5.27 9.23 -10.62
CA GLN A 489 4.07 9.46 -9.79
C GLN A 489 4.19 10.72 -8.92
N ILE A 490 5.34 10.93 -8.26
CA ILE A 490 5.53 12.05 -7.32
C ILE A 490 5.68 13.39 -8.05
N ARG A 491 6.35 13.44 -9.21
CA ARG A 491 6.49 14.66 -10.02
C ARG A 491 5.21 15.02 -10.77
N GLY A 492 4.28 14.07 -10.91
CA GLY A 492 3.00 14.26 -11.58
C GLY A 492 3.11 14.33 -13.11
N PRO A 493 1.96 14.45 -13.80
CA PRO A 493 1.89 14.37 -15.26
C PRO A 493 2.34 15.66 -15.97
N ARG A 494 2.45 16.78 -15.25
CA ARG A 494 2.92 18.04 -15.82
C ARG A 494 4.44 18.06 -15.75
N HIS A 495 5.09 18.39 -16.85
CA HIS A 495 6.53 18.59 -16.88
C HIS A 495 6.89 19.79 -15.96
N GLN A 496 7.22 19.48 -14.72
CA GLN A 496 7.62 20.44 -13.71
C GLN A 496 9.15 20.47 -13.65
N GLN A 497 9.72 21.61 -14.04
CA GLN A 497 11.16 21.83 -13.99
C GLN A 497 11.65 22.32 -12.62
N VAL A 498 10.76 22.88 -11.80
CA VAL A 498 11.10 23.42 -10.47
C VAL A 498 11.04 22.33 -9.41
N LEU A 499 12.21 22.02 -8.84
CA LEU A 499 12.40 21.21 -7.64
C LEU A 499 12.44 22.12 -6.42
N LYS A 500 11.54 21.87 -5.48
CA LYS A 500 11.42 22.63 -4.22
C LYS A 500 12.06 21.87 -3.06
N ASP A 501 12.57 22.62 -2.09
CA ASP A 501 13.05 22.11 -0.80
C ASP A 501 14.12 21.02 -0.87
N HIS A 502 14.91 20.99 -1.95
CA HIS A 502 16.12 20.14 -2.04
C HIS A 502 17.30 20.80 -1.32
N ILE A 503 17.08 21.06 -0.04
CA ILE A 503 17.99 21.74 0.87
C ILE A 503 18.48 20.75 1.94
N CYS A 504 19.66 21.01 2.50
CA CYS A 504 20.18 20.17 3.58
C CYS A 504 20.84 21.00 4.68
N LYS A 505 20.81 20.46 5.90
CA LYS A 505 21.42 21.13 7.06
C LYS A 505 22.92 21.28 6.85
N VAL A 506 23.47 22.38 7.37
CA VAL A 506 24.92 22.52 7.54
C VAL A 506 25.35 21.56 8.64
N VAL A 507 26.14 20.56 8.27
CA VAL A 507 26.89 19.75 9.23
C VAL A 507 28.23 20.43 9.43
N CYS A 508 28.52 20.88 10.66
CA CYS A 508 29.83 21.41 10.99
C CYS A 508 30.86 20.28 10.88
N ASN A 509 31.87 20.45 10.01
CA ASN A 509 33.07 19.63 10.09
C ASN A 509 33.76 19.99 11.41
N HIS A 510 33.59 19.17 12.45
CA HIS A 510 34.48 19.23 13.61
C HIS A 510 35.77 18.50 13.22
N GLY A 511 36.71 19.27 12.67
CA GLY A 511 38.08 18.88 12.31
C GLY A 511 38.66 20.01 11.47
N ASN A 512 39.66 20.77 11.92
CA ASN A 512 40.75 20.44 12.84
C ASN A 512 40.69 21.12 14.20
#